data_AF-A0AAD7UK88-F1
#
_entry.id   AF-A0AAD7UK88-F1
#
_cell.length_a   1.000
_cell.length_b   1.000
_cell.length_c   1.000
_cell.angle_alpha   90.00
_cell.angle_beta   90.00
_cell.angle_gamma   90.00
#
_symmetry.space_group_name_H-M   'P 1'
#
loop_
_entity.id
_entity.type
_entity.pdbx_description
1 polymer ?
#
loop_
_entity_poly.entity_id
_entity_poly.type
_entity_poly.pdbx_seq_one_letter_code
_entity_poly.pdbx_strand_id
1 'polypeptide(L)'
;MRAALLSPLERNPLRKRDGSMACVAANCDGQWHLRELLEMVESKSDKAHVLGIVAKRRETTATRLSERERLLAAVDFLKKPEIKDRPRQAVDEYLMRQGIAEDVVAEARRLVDEDIVPLAGGQSHAPAFASVEVDSAAAEEIDAIEAELIAVDDLASVLRKIESTKKKATKRVLRNKVGERAKLCAAALDCQSWACLDGFAGPDLVDGVLRDVACLEPLYAPSEIWVGTSATLGAQVVVPEVRGDKVLWMCGAHPGRERGGVEPCDDEVKRGVSAGVSRLSKSQEARFQHLRDLMRSVDGFVLGELVPRLGVLSDVSSRSDAMLAVYPGDGARFQAHVDNTSLDGRKLTTVLYLNKGWTREKGGQLRIHATSKAHYDVEPRAGRLALFYADRIKHEVRPTWHQDRVALTLWYYGDNERRDAVDRAKVDAATEVAVNATDAERRRAQAYARDLCDPAHHASVEDLADRAEYLPRNSQKILAAMAGVPDTHFAVAVRRMTPDALNGLRTRFATMGV
;
A
#
# COMPACT_ATOMS: atom_id res chain seq x y z
N MET A 1 -36.74 22.60 -46.38
CA MET A 1 -37.80 22.28 -45.39
C MET A 1 -37.87 20.77 -45.22
N ARG A 2 -38.01 20.34 -43.95
CA ARG A 2 -38.16 18.96 -43.45
C ARG A 2 -36.89 18.12 -43.29
N ALA A 3 -36.01 18.61 -42.42
CA ALA A 3 -35.31 17.74 -41.47
C ALA A 3 -35.81 18.13 -40.07
N ALA A 4 -36.84 17.43 -39.59
CA ALA A 4 -37.27 17.48 -38.20
C ALA A 4 -38.16 16.25 -37.89
N LEU A 5 -37.94 15.70 -36.71
CA LEU A 5 -38.79 14.76 -35.95
C LEU A 5 -38.50 13.26 -36.13
N LEU A 6 -37.38 12.82 -35.57
CA LEU A 6 -37.39 11.64 -34.69
C LEU A 6 -36.81 12.06 -33.33
N SER A 7 -37.49 11.64 -32.26
CA SER A 7 -37.21 12.04 -30.88
C SER A 7 -35.89 11.46 -30.33
N PRO A 8 -35.28 12.04 -29.27
CA PRO A 8 -34.05 11.52 -28.66
C PRO A 8 -34.14 10.12 -27.99
N LEU A 9 -35.29 9.44 -28.06
CA LEU A 9 -35.55 8.19 -27.33
C LEU A 9 -35.31 6.89 -28.13
N GLU A 10 -34.77 6.94 -29.35
CA GLU A 10 -34.56 5.75 -30.19
C GLU A 10 -33.10 5.51 -30.61
N ARG A 11 -32.13 5.75 -29.71
CA ARG A 11 -30.73 5.34 -29.93
C ARG A 11 -30.47 3.93 -29.41
N ASN A 12 -30.78 2.95 -30.28
CA ASN A 12 -30.21 1.59 -30.43
C ASN A 12 -30.02 0.76 -29.12
N PRO A 13 -30.74 -0.36 -28.91
CA PRO A 13 -30.57 -1.18 -27.71
C PRO A 13 -29.14 -1.73 -27.60
N LEU A 14 -28.56 -1.71 -26.40
CA LEU A 14 -27.26 -2.33 -26.09
C LEU A 14 -27.25 -3.78 -26.59
N ARG A 15 -26.26 -4.14 -27.42
CA ARG A 15 -26.13 -5.45 -28.07
C ARG A 15 -24.90 -6.21 -27.55
N LYS A 16 -24.85 -7.53 -27.80
CA LYS A 16 -23.68 -8.42 -27.47
C LYS A 16 -22.30 -7.93 -27.98
N ARG A 17 -22.29 -6.99 -28.93
CA ARG A 17 -21.09 -6.40 -29.54
C ARG A 17 -20.54 -5.19 -28.78
N ASP A 18 -21.28 -4.66 -27.80
CA ASP A 18 -20.85 -3.57 -26.91
C ASP A 18 -20.03 -4.10 -25.71
N GLY A 19 -19.58 -5.37 -25.80
CA GLY A 19 -18.88 -6.12 -24.77
C GLY A 19 -19.82 -7.04 -23.98
N SER A 20 -19.43 -8.31 -23.75
CA SER A 20 -20.08 -9.12 -22.72
C SER A 20 -19.43 -8.83 -21.37
N MET A 21 -20.18 -8.96 -20.27
CA MET A 21 -19.64 -8.82 -18.91
C MET A 21 -18.47 -9.79 -18.64
N ALA A 22 -18.45 -10.93 -19.32
CA ALA A 22 -17.34 -11.88 -19.28
C ALA A 22 -16.03 -11.36 -19.92
N CYS A 23 -16.09 -10.41 -20.86
CA CYS A 23 -14.90 -9.71 -21.37
C CYS A 23 -14.41 -8.62 -20.41
N VAL A 24 -15.34 -7.90 -19.76
CA VAL A 24 -14.99 -6.84 -18.78
C VAL A 24 -14.38 -7.45 -17.52
N ALA A 25 -14.98 -8.50 -16.97
CA ALA A 25 -14.43 -9.25 -15.83
C ALA A 25 -13.11 -9.98 -16.14
N ALA A 26 -12.76 -10.14 -17.42
CA ALA A 26 -11.52 -10.75 -17.88
C ALA A 26 -10.39 -9.73 -18.16
N ASN A 27 -10.61 -8.44 -17.89
CA ASN A 27 -9.70 -7.33 -18.20
C ASN A 27 -9.35 -7.22 -19.71
N CYS A 28 -10.30 -7.61 -20.57
CA CYS A 28 -10.19 -7.39 -22.01
C CYS A 28 -10.92 -6.08 -22.33
N ASP A 29 -10.19 -5.00 -22.59
CA ASP A 29 -10.74 -3.66 -22.94
C ASP A 29 -11.57 -3.62 -24.23
N GLY A 30 -11.92 -4.76 -24.83
CA GLY A 30 -12.78 -4.84 -26.00
C GLY A 30 -12.18 -4.22 -27.28
N GLN A 31 -10.96 -3.70 -27.21
CA GLN A 31 -10.31 -3.01 -28.33
C GLN A 31 -9.76 -3.95 -29.42
N TRP A 32 -9.72 -5.26 -29.16
CA TRP A 32 -9.18 -6.24 -30.11
C TRP A 32 -10.26 -7.28 -30.42
N HIS A 33 -10.63 -7.38 -31.69
CA HIS A 33 -11.48 -8.47 -32.15
C HIS A 33 -10.72 -9.79 -32.00
N LEU A 34 -11.39 -10.85 -31.52
CA LEU A 34 -10.81 -12.19 -31.43
C LEU A 34 -10.15 -12.64 -32.74
N ARG A 35 -10.64 -12.15 -33.88
CA ARG A 35 -10.04 -12.37 -35.20
C ARG A 35 -8.64 -11.76 -35.31
N GLU A 36 -8.43 -10.53 -34.84
CA GLU A 36 -7.15 -9.82 -34.87
C GLU A 36 -6.13 -10.48 -33.93
N LEU A 37 -6.58 -10.88 -32.73
CA LEU A 37 -5.78 -11.67 -31.78
C LEU A 37 -5.32 -13.01 -32.36
N LEU A 38 -6.16 -13.69 -33.14
CA LEU A 38 -5.82 -14.96 -33.79
C LEU A 38 -4.97 -14.79 -35.05
N GLU A 39 -4.95 -13.60 -35.66
CA GLU A 39 -4.08 -13.29 -36.79
C GLU A 39 -2.64 -13.03 -36.33
N MET A 40 -2.43 -12.55 -35.11
CA MET A 40 -1.11 -12.28 -34.53
C MET A 40 -0.39 -13.49 -33.94
N VAL A 41 -1.08 -14.62 -33.79
CA VAL A 41 -0.50 -15.86 -33.26
C VAL A 41 -0.07 -16.73 -34.43
N GLU A 42 1.23 -16.98 -34.61
CA GLU A 42 1.69 -17.76 -35.79
C GLU A 42 1.50 -19.28 -35.61
N SER A 43 1.59 -19.76 -34.37
CA SER A 43 1.50 -21.18 -34.03
C SER A 43 0.04 -21.69 -34.02
N LYS A 44 -0.19 -22.81 -34.73
CA LYS A 44 -1.49 -23.50 -34.74
C LYS A 44 -1.91 -24.04 -33.36
N SER A 45 -0.97 -24.46 -32.51
CA SER A 45 -1.28 -24.94 -31.16
C SER A 45 -1.78 -23.80 -30.28
N ASP A 46 -1.19 -22.63 -30.43
CA ASP A 46 -1.45 -21.49 -29.55
C ASP A 46 -2.76 -20.81 -29.95
N LYS A 47 -3.11 -20.79 -31.24
CA LYS A 47 -4.47 -20.43 -31.70
C LYS A 47 -5.53 -21.33 -31.08
N ALA A 48 -5.29 -22.64 -31.04
CA ALA A 48 -6.23 -23.60 -30.44
C ALA A 48 -6.37 -23.41 -28.93
N HIS A 49 -5.26 -23.09 -28.25
CA HIS A 49 -5.25 -22.78 -26.81
C HIS A 49 -6.02 -21.49 -26.49
N VAL A 50 -5.80 -20.41 -27.23
CA VAL A 50 -6.53 -19.14 -27.09
C VAL A 50 -8.02 -19.34 -27.35
N LEU A 51 -8.38 -20.08 -28.40
CA LEU A 51 -9.78 -20.44 -28.68
C LEU A 51 -10.40 -21.26 -27.53
N GLY A 52 -9.65 -22.16 -26.92
CA GLY A 52 -10.07 -22.94 -25.76
C GLY A 52 -10.33 -22.07 -24.52
N ILE A 53 -9.46 -21.11 -24.22
CA ILE A 53 -9.64 -20.16 -23.10
C ILE A 53 -10.88 -19.28 -23.34
N VAL A 54 -11.04 -18.77 -24.57
CA VAL A 54 -12.17 -17.90 -24.93
C VAL A 54 -13.49 -18.67 -24.91
N ALA A 55 -13.50 -19.94 -25.31
CA ALA A 55 -14.67 -20.81 -25.17
C ALA A 55 -15.04 -21.03 -23.69
N LYS A 56 -14.05 -21.35 -22.84
CA LYS A 56 -14.23 -21.54 -21.38
C LYS A 56 -14.75 -20.27 -20.68
N ARG A 57 -14.27 -19.09 -21.11
CA ARG A 57 -14.68 -17.78 -20.56
C ARG A 57 -16.02 -17.28 -21.12
N ARG A 58 -16.40 -17.67 -22.33
CA ARG A 58 -17.74 -17.36 -22.89
C ARG A 58 -18.88 -18.12 -22.20
N GLU A 59 -18.58 -19.24 -21.56
CA GLU A 59 -19.54 -20.03 -20.77
C GLU A 59 -19.72 -19.52 -19.34
N THR A 60 -18.99 -18.47 -18.92
CA THR A 60 -19.12 -17.90 -17.58
C THR A 60 -20.21 -16.82 -17.56
N THR A 61 -21.42 -17.21 -17.14
CA THR A 61 -22.53 -16.27 -16.87
C THR A 61 -22.24 -15.45 -15.60
N ALA A 62 -22.71 -14.19 -15.52
CA ALA A 62 -22.46 -13.31 -14.37
C ALA A 62 -22.96 -13.87 -13.03
N THR A 63 -23.82 -14.90 -13.06
CA THR A 63 -24.28 -15.66 -11.89
C THR A 63 -23.19 -16.50 -11.22
N ARG A 64 -22.04 -16.72 -11.88
CA ARG A 64 -20.87 -17.40 -11.29
C ARG A 64 -19.85 -16.44 -10.67
N LEU A 65 -20.05 -15.13 -10.81
CA LEU A 65 -19.18 -14.10 -10.22
C LEU A 65 -19.61 -13.82 -8.77
N SER A 66 -18.63 -13.61 -7.89
CA SER A 66 -18.88 -13.09 -6.54
C SER A 66 -19.56 -11.72 -6.61
N GLU A 67 -20.21 -11.33 -5.52
CA GLU A 67 -20.90 -10.04 -5.41
C GLU A 67 -19.96 -8.85 -5.65
N ARG A 68 -18.71 -8.95 -5.14
CA ARG A 68 -17.64 -7.97 -5.37
C ARG A 68 -17.18 -7.90 -6.83
N GLU A 69 -17.02 -9.04 -7.51
CA GLU A 69 -16.64 -9.07 -8.93
C GLU A 69 -17.74 -8.48 -9.82
N ARG A 70 -19.01 -8.68 -9.46
CA ARG A 70 -20.15 -8.04 -10.14
C ARG A 70 -20.16 -6.52 -9.92
N LEU A 71 -19.84 -6.05 -8.72
CA LEU A 71 -19.74 -4.63 -8.41
C LEU A 71 -18.61 -3.95 -9.20
N LEU A 72 -17.40 -4.53 -9.19
CA LEU A 72 -16.25 -3.99 -9.93
C LEU A 72 -16.52 -3.95 -11.45
N ALA A 73 -17.03 -5.05 -12.00
CA ALA A 73 -17.34 -5.11 -13.42
C ALA A 73 -18.48 -4.14 -13.81
N ALA A 74 -19.44 -3.89 -12.93
CA ALA A 74 -20.47 -2.87 -13.14
C ALA A 74 -19.87 -1.46 -13.15
N VAL A 75 -18.97 -1.15 -12.20
CA VAL A 75 -18.30 0.16 -12.13
C VAL A 75 -17.44 0.41 -13.38
N ASP A 76 -16.64 -0.57 -13.80
CA ASP A 76 -15.82 -0.45 -15.00
C ASP A 76 -16.68 -0.27 -16.26
N PHE A 77 -17.81 -0.98 -16.35
CA PHE A 77 -18.75 -0.81 -17.45
C PHE A 77 -19.36 0.59 -17.48
N LEU A 78 -19.73 1.14 -16.32
CA LEU A 78 -20.32 2.47 -16.19
C LEU A 78 -19.33 3.61 -16.50
N LYS A 79 -18.02 3.38 -16.29
CA LYS A 79 -16.94 4.35 -16.59
C LYS A 79 -16.55 4.42 -18.06
N LYS A 80 -17.06 3.51 -18.92
CA LYS A 80 -16.73 3.50 -20.35
C LYS A 80 -17.18 4.79 -21.06
N PRO A 81 -16.33 5.41 -21.90
CA PRO A 81 -16.68 6.63 -22.63
C PRO A 81 -17.97 6.51 -23.45
N GLU A 82 -18.24 5.34 -24.02
CA GLU A 82 -19.41 5.07 -24.87
C GLU A 82 -20.72 4.88 -24.09
N ILE A 83 -20.61 4.71 -22.76
CA ILE A 83 -21.73 4.51 -21.83
C ILE A 83 -22.09 5.81 -21.11
N LYS A 84 -21.14 6.74 -20.94
CA LYS A 84 -21.30 8.00 -20.21
C LYS A 84 -22.49 8.85 -20.67
N ASP A 85 -22.75 8.90 -21.99
CA ASP A 85 -23.83 9.70 -22.59
C ASP A 85 -25.14 8.93 -22.82
N ARG A 86 -25.28 7.72 -22.27
CA ARG A 86 -26.47 6.86 -22.44
C ARG A 86 -27.51 7.12 -21.33
N PRO A 87 -28.82 6.94 -21.62
CA PRO A 87 -29.85 7.07 -20.59
C PRO A 87 -29.63 6.08 -19.44
N ARG A 88 -29.56 6.57 -18.20
CA ARG A 88 -29.27 5.78 -16.99
C ARG A 88 -30.16 4.53 -16.88
N GLN A 89 -31.47 4.73 -17.02
CA GLN A 89 -32.46 3.64 -16.95
C GLN A 89 -32.17 2.51 -17.95
N ALA A 90 -31.79 2.83 -19.19
CA ALA A 90 -31.51 1.83 -20.22
C ALA A 90 -30.22 1.03 -19.96
N VAL A 91 -29.24 1.66 -19.31
CA VAL A 91 -27.96 1.05 -18.90
C VAL A 91 -28.18 0.13 -17.70
N ASP A 92 -28.97 0.58 -16.72
CA ASP A 92 -29.25 -0.18 -15.50
C ASP A 92 -30.10 -1.42 -15.83
N GLU A 93 -31.13 -1.29 -16.68
CA GLU A 93 -31.91 -2.43 -17.22
C GLU A 93 -31.06 -3.41 -18.04
N TYR A 94 -29.95 -2.95 -18.65
CA TYR A 94 -29.02 -3.83 -19.34
C TYR A 94 -28.16 -4.62 -18.35
N LEU A 95 -27.61 -3.97 -17.31
CA LEU A 95 -26.82 -4.62 -16.26
C LEU A 95 -27.64 -5.68 -15.51
N MET A 96 -28.91 -5.36 -15.19
CA MET A 96 -29.83 -6.32 -14.57
C MET A 96 -30.12 -7.52 -15.47
N ARG A 97 -30.33 -7.31 -16.78
CA ARG A 97 -30.45 -8.40 -17.77
C ARG A 97 -29.19 -9.25 -17.91
N GLN A 98 -28.02 -8.74 -17.54
CA GLN A 98 -26.77 -9.50 -17.48
C GLN A 98 -26.61 -10.29 -16.16
N GLY A 99 -27.53 -10.18 -15.20
CA GLY A 99 -27.50 -10.93 -13.94
C GLY A 99 -26.83 -10.20 -12.76
N ILE A 100 -26.70 -8.88 -12.85
CA ILE A 100 -26.28 -8.02 -11.73
C ILE A 100 -27.52 -7.64 -10.92
N ALA A 101 -27.47 -7.83 -9.61
CA ALA A 101 -28.59 -7.47 -8.74
C ALA A 101 -28.76 -5.94 -8.66
N GLU A 102 -29.99 -5.49 -8.44
CA GLU A 102 -30.36 -4.07 -8.49
C GLU A 102 -29.63 -3.22 -7.46
N ASP A 103 -29.42 -3.76 -6.26
CA ASP A 103 -28.62 -3.18 -5.19
C ASP A 103 -27.14 -2.98 -5.59
N VAL A 104 -26.55 -3.96 -6.29
CA VAL A 104 -25.18 -3.87 -6.81
C VAL A 104 -25.06 -2.82 -7.92
N VAL A 105 -26.08 -2.66 -8.77
CA VAL A 105 -26.14 -1.59 -9.78
C VAL A 105 -26.24 -0.21 -9.11
N ALA A 106 -27.07 -0.08 -8.07
CA ALA A 106 -27.23 1.15 -7.31
C ALA A 106 -25.93 1.55 -6.60
N GLU A 107 -25.23 0.59 -5.98
CA GLU A 107 -23.94 0.83 -5.34
C GLU A 107 -22.85 1.18 -6.36
N ALA A 108 -22.81 0.51 -7.51
CA ALA A 108 -21.87 0.86 -8.59
C ALA A 108 -22.08 2.30 -9.09
N ARG A 109 -23.34 2.75 -9.20
CA ARG A 109 -23.68 4.13 -9.56
C ARG A 109 -23.20 5.12 -8.51
N ARG A 110 -23.47 4.84 -7.23
CA ARG A 110 -23.00 5.67 -6.11
C ARG A 110 -21.48 5.86 -6.16
N LEU A 111 -20.73 4.77 -6.37
CA LEU A 111 -19.27 4.81 -6.48
C LEU A 111 -18.77 5.62 -7.68
N VAL A 112 -19.44 5.52 -8.85
CA VAL A 112 -19.07 6.31 -10.03
C VAL A 112 -19.43 7.79 -9.89
N ASP A 113 -20.59 8.10 -9.29
CA ASP A 113 -21.05 9.48 -9.09
C ASP A 113 -20.24 10.23 -8.03
N GLU A 114 -19.75 9.53 -7.01
CA GLU A 114 -18.84 10.05 -5.97
C GLU A 114 -17.37 10.04 -6.41
N ASP A 115 -17.08 9.68 -7.67
CA ASP A 115 -15.75 9.48 -8.26
C ASP A 115 -14.82 8.58 -7.41
N ILE A 116 -15.42 7.66 -6.67
CA ILE A 116 -14.73 6.64 -5.88
C ILE A 116 -14.24 5.59 -6.86
N VAL A 117 -12.94 5.32 -6.86
CA VAL A 117 -12.35 4.21 -7.63
C VAL A 117 -12.45 2.96 -6.76
N PRO A 118 -13.35 2.01 -7.05
CA PRO A 118 -13.28 0.72 -6.40
C PRO A 118 -12.13 -0.03 -7.07
N LEU A 119 -11.03 -0.14 -6.34
CA LEU A 119 -9.77 -0.64 -6.85
C LEU A 119 -9.94 -2.07 -7.37
N ALA A 120 -9.66 -2.25 -8.67
CA ALA A 120 -9.48 -3.56 -9.27
C ALA A 120 -8.40 -4.30 -8.48
N GLY A 121 -8.75 -5.49 -7.97
CA GLY A 121 -7.88 -6.26 -7.10
C GLY A 121 -6.62 -6.72 -7.82
N GLY A 122 -5.47 -6.27 -7.33
CA GLY A 122 -4.15 -6.84 -7.57
C GLY A 122 -3.34 -6.72 -6.28
N GLN A 123 -3.01 -7.85 -5.67
CA GLN A 123 -2.46 -7.99 -4.31
C GLN A 123 -1.04 -7.40 -4.23
N SER A 124 -0.64 -6.64 -3.21
CA SER A 124 0.10 -7.07 -2.00
C SER A 124 1.08 -5.96 -1.64
N HIS A 125 1.09 -5.50 -0.38
CA HIS A 125 2.05 -4.64 0.35
C HIS A 125 2.73 -3.43 -0.35
N ALA A 126 2.50 -3.21 -1.64
CA ALA A 126 3.00 -2.13 -2.43
C ALA A 126 2.08 -0.93 -2.19
N PRO A 127 2.63 0.17 -1.69
CA PRO A 127 1.91 1.41 -1.68
C PRO A 127 1.51 1.78 -3.13
N ALA A 128 0.23 2.06 -3.39
CA ALA A 128 -0.18 2.53 -4.71
C ALA A 128 0.26 3.99 -4.89
N PHE A 129 1.14 4.24 -5.86
CA PHE A 129 1.63 5.57 -6.19
C PHE A 129 0.61 6.26 -7.11
N ALA A 130 -0.08 7.28 -6.60
CA ALA A 130 -1.00 8.10 -7.38
C ALA A 130 -0.32 9.43 -7.73
N SER A 131 -0.45 9.89 -8.99
CA SER A 131 0.10 11.16 -9.49
C SER A 131 -0.33 12.34 -8.61
N VAL A 132 0.57 13.30 -8.42
CA VAL A 132 0.35 14.52 -7.61
C VAL A 132 0.72 15.72 -8.47
N GLU A 133 -0.16 16.73 -8.55
CA GLU A 133 0.22 18.03 -9.08
C GLU A 133 0.95 18.82 -7.97
N VAL A 134 2.12 19.38 -8.30
CA VAL A 134 2.97 20.11 -7.36
C VAL A 134 2.47 21.54 -7.23
N ASP A 135 1.97 21.92 -6.05
CA ASP A 135 1.55 23.30 -5.77
C ASP A 135 2.42 23.95 -4.67
N SER A 136 2.80 25.20 -4.91
CA SER A 136 3.78 25.94 -4.11
C SER A 136 3.10 26.93 -3.15
N ALA A 137 2.65 26.47 -1.98
CA ALA A 137 2.02 27.33 -0.97
C ALA A 137 2.38 26.95 0.48
N ALA A 138 3.66 26.66 0.76
CA ALA A 138 4.07 26.10 2.05
C ALA A 138 3.79 27.04 3.26
N ALA A 139 3.79 28.36 3.11
CA ALA A 139 3.77 29.26 4.28
C ALA A 139 2.41 29.30 5.02
N GLU A 140 1.27 29.25 4.32
CA GLU A 140 -0.08 29.34 4.94
C GLU A 140 -0.54 28.02 5.60
N GLU A 141 0.07 26.89 5.24
CA GLU A 141 -0.39 25.56 5.65
C GLU A 141 0.09 25.12 7.04
N ILE A 142 1.09 25.80 7.64
CA ILE A 142 1.61 25.42 8.97
C ILE A 142 0.75 25.92 10.12
N ASP A 143 0.22 27.13 10.06
CA ASP A 143 -0.68 27.62 11.10
C ASP A 143 -1.93 26.72 11.19
N ALA A 144 -2.30 26.08 10.07
CA ALA A 144 -3.40 25.15 10.00
C ALA A 144 -3.12 23.79 10.67
N ILE A 145 -1.88 23.29 10.72
CA ILE A 145 -1.59 22.01 11.40
C ILE A 145 -1.53 22.20 12.92
N GLU A 146 -1.03 23.33 13.42
CA GLU A 146 -0.90 23.54 14.88
C GLU A 146 -2.25 23.46 15.59
N ALA A 147 -3.33 23.91 14.95
CA ALA A 147 -4.69 23.80 15.46
C ALA A 147 -5.20 22.35 15.57
N GLU A 148 -4.66 21.43 14.77
CA GLU A 148 -5.04 20.01 14.73
C GLU A 148 -4.19 19.14 15.68
N LEU A 149 -3.12 19.70 16.27
CA LEU A 149 -2.25 18.97 17.18
C LEU A 149 -2.91 18.78 18.55
N ILE A 150 -2.96 17.53 18.99
CA ILE A 150 -3.42 17.18 20.34
C ILE A 150 -2.20 17.25 21.27
N ALA A 151 -2.03 18.37 21.96
CA ALA A 151 -0.97 18.53 22.95
C ALA A 151 -1.13 17.53 24.12
N VAL A 152 -0.08 16.75 24.37
CA VAL A 152 0.01 15.82 25.48
C VAL A 152 1.33 16.00 26.22
N ASP A 153 1.28 15.82 27.54
CA ASP A 153 2.42 16.00 28.43
C ASP A 153 2.89 14.63 28.94
N ASP A 154 3.86 14.06 28.20
CA ASP A 154 4.51 12.76 28.43
C ASP A 154 3.51 11.64 28.77
N LEU A 155 2.61 11.40 27.82
CA LEU A 155 1.57 10.40 27.94
C LEU A 155 2.15 8.99 28.13
N ALA A 156 3.29 8.70 27.52
CA ALA A 156 4.02 7.46 27.68
C ALA A 156 4.40 7.22 29.15
N SER A 157 4.94 8.21 29.86
CA SER A 157 5.25 8.05 31.30
C SER A 157 4.00 7.88 32.15
N VAL A 158 2.88 8.52 31.79
CA VAL A 158 1.59 8.31 32.47
C VAL A 158 1.14 6.85 32.32
N LEU A 159 1.21 6.28 31.13
CA LEU A 159 0.87 4.88 30.84
C LEU A 159 1.74 3.91 31.64
N ARG A 160 3.08 4.10 31.64
CA ARG A 160 3.98 3.26 32.45
C ARG A 160 3.71 3.37 33.96
N LYS A 161 3.30 4.55 34.44
CA LYS A 161 2.92 4.74 35.85
C LYS A 161 1.61 4.03 36.21
N ILE A 162 0.67 3.90 35.28
CA ILE A 162 -0.57 3.11 35.46
C ILE A 162 -0.25 1.62 35.66
N GLU A 163 0.74 1.10 34.93
CA GLU A 163 1.17 -0.29 35.03
C GLU A 163 1.90 -0.58 36.33
N SER A 164 2.82 0.30 36.73
CA SER A 164 3.67 0.09 37.92
C SER A 164 2.98 0.41 39.25
N THR A 165 1.98 1.30 39.28
CA THR A 165 1.34 1.72 40.53
C THR A 165 0.37 0.67 41.09
N LYS A 166 0.55 0.31 42.37
CA LYS A 166 -0.38 -0.56 43.11
C LYS A 166 -1.56 0.21 43.73
N LYS A 167 -1.49 1.55 43.78
CA LYS A 167 -2.52 2.40 44.41
C LYS A 167 -3.72 2.58 43.48
N LYS A 168 -4.85 1.93 43.79
CA LYS A 168 -6.09 1.98 42.99
C LYS A 168 -6.57 3.42 42.71
N ALA A 169 -6.56 4.30 43.72
CA ALA A 169 -6.99 5.70 43.56
C ALA A 169 -6.11 6.46 42.56
N THR A 170 -4.78 6.33 42.66
CA THR A 170 -3.83 6.92 41.70
C THR A 170 -4.03 6.36 40.30
N LYS A 171 -4.20 5.04 40.18
CA LYS A 171 -4.44 4.38 38.89
C LYS A 171 -5.69 4.92 38.18
N ARG A 172 -6.77 5.17 38.94
CA ARG A 172 -8.01 5.76 38.42
C ARG A 172 -7.79 7.17 37.87
N VAL A 173 -7.10 8.03 38.62
CA VAL A 173 -6.79 9.41 38.18
C VAL A 173 -5.95 9.41 36.90
N LEU A 174 -4.92 8.57 36.85
CA LEU A 174 -4.05 8.49 35.66
C LEU A 174 -4.81 7.94 34.44
N ARG A 175 -5.64 6.90 34.61
CA ARG A 175 -6.50 6.39 33.53
C ARG A 175 -7.47 7.44 33.01
N ASN A 176 -8.04 8.26 33.88
CA ASN A 176 -8.88 9.37 33.43
C ASN A 176 -8.07 10.36 32.58
N LYS A 177 -6.85 10.74 33.01
CA LYS A 177 -5.97 11.63 32.23
C LYS A 177 -5.69 11.07 30.82
N VAL A 178 -5.35 9.77 30.73
CA VAL A 178 -5.13 9.11 29.44
C VAL A 178 -6.41 9.05 28.62
N GLY A 179 -7.52 8.69 29.26
CA GLY A 179 -8.81 8.52 28.62
C GLY A 179 -9.35 9.81 27.99
N GLU A 180 -9.11 10.97 28.59
CA GLU A 180 -9.45 12.27 27.99
C GLU A 180 -8.66 12.54 26.71
N ARG A 181 -7.36 12.21 26.69
CA ARG A 181 -6.54 12.35 25.47
C ARG A 181 -6.91 11.33 24.39
N ALA A 182 -7.25 10.11 24.80
CA ALA A 182 -7.76 9.09 23.90
C ALA A 182 -9.10 9.48 23.25
N LYS A 183 -10.00 10.15 23.98
CA LYS A 183 -11.24 10.69 23.39
C LYS A 183 -10.97 11.73 22.31
N LEU A 184 -10.05 12.66 22.55
CA LEU A 184 -9.66 13.66 21.54
C LEU A 184 -9.03 13.00 20.32
N CYS A 185 -8.14 12.03 20.53
CA CYS A 185 -7.51 11.28 19.44
C CYS A 185 -8.52 10.46 18.64
N ALA A 186 -9.48 9.81 19.31
CA ALA A 186 -10.55 9.07 18.65
C ALA A 186 -11.46 10.01 17.83
N ALA A 187 -11.85 11.16 18.39
CA ALA A 187 -12.64 12.15 17.68
C ALA A 187 -11.92 12.70 16.44
N ALA A 188 -10.61 12.94 16.52
CA ALA A 188 -9.80 13.33 15.36
C ALA A 188 -9.74 12.21 14.31
N LEU A 189 -9.49 10.95 14.72
CA LEU A 189 -9.50 9.81 13.80
C LEU A 189 -10.87 9.62 13.12
N ASP A 190 -11.98 9.77 13.83
CA ASP A 190 -13.32 9.68 13.25
C ASP A 190 -13.63 10.83 12.29
N CYS A 191 -13.19 12.05 12.62
CA CYS A 191 -13.52 13.25 11.83
C CYS A 191 -12.67 13.39 10.58
N GLN A 192 -11.36 13.13 10.68
CA GLN A 192 -10.40 13.39 9.60
C GLN A 192 -9.53 12.19 9.21
N SER A 193 -9.75 11.00 9.79
CA SER A 193 -9.00 9.76 9.49
C SER A 193 -7.51 9.77 9.86
N TRP A 194 -7.04 10.82 10.55
CA TRP A 194 -5.71 10.93 11.12
C TRP A 194 -5.74 11.73 12.44
N ALA A 195 -4.70 11.59 13.25
CA ALA A 195 -4.51 12.35 14.48
C ALA A 195 -3.02 12.51 14.78
N CYS A 196 -2.66 13.56 15.51
CA CYS A 196 -1.29 13.77 15.94
C CYS A 196 -1.23 14.19 17.41
N LEU A 197 -0.51 13.41 18.23
CA LEU A 197 -0.26 13.67 19.64
C LEU A 197 1.13 14.27 19.80
N ASP A 198 1.19 15.55 20.15
CA ASP A 198 2.46 16.23 20.35
C ASP A 198 2.96 16.08 21.79
N GLY A 199 4.19 15.61 21.97
CA GLY A 199 4.73 15.29 23.30
C GLY A 199 4.28 13.96 23.90
N PHE A 200 3.87 12.99 23.07
CA PHE A 200 3.45 11.65 23.52
C PHE A 200 4.51 10.96 24.38
N ALA A 201 5.76 10.97 23.93
CA ALA A 201 6.90 10.50 24.71
C ALA A 201 7.72 11.70 25.23
N GLY A 202 7.93 11.76 26.55
CA GLY A 202 8.74 12.79 27.17
C GLY A 202 10.23 12.69 26.80
N PRO A 203 11.00 13.77 27.04
CA PRO A 203 12.41 13.87 26.64
C PRO A 203 13.27 12.75 27.23
N ASP A 204 13.08 12.37 28.49
CA ASP A 204 13.87 11.30 29.12
C ASP A 204 13.73 9.94 28.41
N LEU A 205 12.51 9.61 27.97
CA LEU A 205 12.24 8.38 27.23
C LEU A 205 12.85 8.46 25.83
N VAL A 206 12.67 9.58 25.14
CA VAL A 206 13.27 9.81 23.81
C VAL A 206 14.79 9.66 23.88
N ASP A 207 15.42 10.25 24.89
CA ASP A 207 16.87 10.17 25.12
C ASP A 207 17.34 8.74 25.37
N GLY A 208 16.57 7.99 26.15
CA GLY A 208 16.80 6.57 26.38
C GLY A 208 16.70 5.76 25.08
N VAL A 209 15.67 6.00 24.29
CA VAL A 209 15.47 5.31 23.00
C VAL A 209 16.58 5.66 22.01
N LEU A 210 16.99 6.92 21.91
CA LEU A 210 18.10 7.33 21.05
C LEU A 210 19.41 6.63 21.44
N ARG A 211 19.69 6.47 22.74
CA ARG A 211 20.83 5.68 23.22
C ARG A 211 20.70 4.20 22.86
N ASP A 212 19.50 3.63 23.00
CA ASP A 212 19.22 2.24 22.65
C ASP A 212 19.46 1.99 21.15
N VAL A 213 19.03 2.89 20.27
CA VAL A 213 19.14 2.71 18.81
C VAL A 213 20.47 3.15 18.22
N ALA A 214 21.28 3.96 18.93
CA ALA A 214 22.56 4.44 18.43
C ALA A 214 23.54 3.29 18.07
N CYS A 215 23.48 2.17 18.79
CA CYS A 215 24.33 1.01 18.49
C CYS A 215 23.78 0.10 17.37
N LEU A 216 22.63 0.43 16.80
CA LEU A 216 21.95 -0.37 15.78
C LEU A 216 22.28 0.08 14.36
N GLU A 217 22.97 1.21 14.18
CA GLU A 217 23.31 1.78 12.86
C GLU A 217 23.86 0.75 11.85
N PRO A 218 24.80 -0.16 12.22
CA PRO A 218 25.35 -1.11 11.25
C PRO A 218 24.35 -2.17 10.76
N LEU A 219 23.19 -2.28 11.42
CA LEU A 219 22.16 -3.25 11.09
C LEU A 219 21.11 -2.68 10.14
N TYR A 220 21.05 -1.37 9.92
CA TYR A 220 20.07 -0.80 8.98
C TYR A 220 20.40 -1.21 7.54
N ALA A 221 19.38 -1.64 6.80
CA ALA A 221 19.48 -1.96 5.38
C ALA A 221 18.66 -0.95 4.55
N PRO A 222 19.07 -0.62 3.32
CA PRO A 222 18.24 0.20 2.43
C PRO A 222 16.82 -0.35 2.31
N SER A 223 15.83 0.52 2.34
CA SER A 223 14.44 0.12 2.16
C SER A 223 14.19 -0.42 0.76
N GLU A 224 13.36 -1.45 0.70
CA GLU A 224 12.91 -2.06 -0.54
C GLU A 224 11.43 -1.70 -0.78
N ILE A 225 11.07 -1.52 -2.04
CA ILE A 225 9.70 -1.40 -2.52
C ILE A 225 9.32 -2.67 -3.30
N TRP A 226 8.08 -3.11 -3.16
CA TRP A 226 7.54 -4.19 -3.98
C TRP A 226 7.12 -3.66 -5.33
N VAL A 227 7.64 -4.24 -6.41
CA VAL A 227 7.24 -3.94 -7.79
C VAL A 227 6.72 -5.24 -8.41
N GLY A 228 5.41 -5.34 -8.60
CA GLY A 228 4.77 -6.55 -9.10
C GLY A 228 3.25 -6.44 -9.17
N THR A 229 2.62 -7.44 -9.78
CA THR A 229 1.17 -7.48 -10.01
C THR A 229 0.40 -8.27 -8.95
N SER A 230 1.09 -9.11 -8.16
CA SER A 230 0.51 -9.89 -7.05
C SER A 230 1.53 -10.12 -5.92
N ALA A 231 1.11 -10.75 -4.80
CA ALA A 231 1.95 -11.15 -3.66
C ALA A 231 3.06 -12.13 -4.01
N THR A 232 2.84 -12.90 -5.07
CA THR A 232 3.69 -14.02 -5.48
C THR A 232 4.44 -13.73 -6.77
N LEU A 233 4.11 -12.61 -7.42
CA LEU A 233 4.58 -12.27 -8.76
C LEU A 233 5.07 -10.82 -8.82
N GLY A 234 6.30 -10.63 -8.33
CA GLY A 234 6.97 -9.34 -8.24
C GLY A 234 8.36 -9.46 -7.62
N ALA A 235 9.06 -8.33 -7.52
CA ALA A 235 10.38 -8.23 -6.92
C ALA A 235 10.44 -7.10 -5.89
N GLN A 236 11.19 -7.34 -4.81
CA GLN A 236 11.62 -6.27 -3.91
C GLN A 236 12.83 -5.57 -4.53
N VAL A 237 12.73 -4.26 -4.75
CA VAL A 237 13.77 -3.46 -5.39
C VAL A 237 14.07 -2.25 -4.50
N VAL A 238 15.35 -1.90 -4.39
CA VAL A 238 15.77 -0.65 -3.74
C VAL A 238 15.70 0.46 -4.78
N VAL A 239 14.85 1.46 -4.55
CA VAL A 239 14.69 2.63 -5.41
C VAL A 239 14.75 3.88 -4.52
N PRO A 240 15.95 4.44 -4.26
CA PRO A 240 16.13 5.54 -3.31
C PRO A 240 15.30 6.79 -3.63
N GLU A 241 15.02 7.03 -4.90
CA GLU A 241 14.18 8.14 -5.39
C GLU A 241 12.69 7.96 -5.04
N VAL A 242 12.26 6.72 -4.84
CA VAL A 242 10.91 6.39 -4.36
C VAL A 242 10.88 6.32 -2.85
N ARG A 243 11.83 5.61 -2.26
CA ARG A 243 11.93 5.35 -0.83
C ARG A 243 13.40 5.32 -0.42
N GLY A 244 13.87 6.43 0.13
CA GLY A 244 15.28 6.69 0.44
C GLY A 244 15.71 6.39 1.89
N ASP A 245 14.84 5.80 2.72
CA ASP A 245 15.21 5.40 4.07
C ASP A 245 16.02 4.10 4.10
N LYS A 246 16.74 3.93 5.21
CA LYS A 246 17.23 2.64 5.66
C LYS A 246 16.34 2.17 6.80
N VAL A 247 16.03 0.87 6.83
CA VAL A 247 15.14 0.27 7.81
C VAL A 247 15.80 -0.85 8.60
N LEU A 248 15.34 -1.00 9.83
CA LEU A 248 15.64 -2.12 10.72
C LEU A 248 14.33 -2.62 11.33
N TRP A 249 14.08 -3.92 11.21
CA TRP A 249 12.91 -4.56 11.80
C TRP A 249 13.22 -5.17 13.16
N MET A 250 12.29 -5.02 14.09
CA MET A 250 12.45 -5.40 15.49
C MET A 250 11.22 -6.17 16.00
N CYS A 251 11.42 -7.46 16.28
CA CYS A 251 10.44 -8.35 16.87
C CYS A 251 10.58 -8.48 18.40
N GLY A 252 9.62 -7.98 19.19
CA GLY A 252 9.66 -8.25 20.65
C GLY A 252 8.80 -7.46 21.64
N ALA A 253 7.72 -6.79 21.24
CA ALA A 253 6.80 -6.18 22.22
C ALA A 253 5.30 -6.28 21.88
N HIS A 254 4.92 -7.07 20.86
CA HIS A 254 3.52 -7.27 20.50
C HIS A 254 2.79 -8.18 21.54
N PRO A 255 1.50 -7.93 21.86
CA PRO A 255 0.80 -8.52 23.02
C PRO A 255 0.36 -10.00 22.93
N GLY A 256 0.99 -10.83 22.09
CA GLY A 256 0.69 -12.28 22.05
C GLY A 256 1.20 -12.96 20.79
N ARG A 257 1.16 -14.31 20.79
CA ARG A 257 1.20 -15.11 19.55
C ARG A 257 -0.23 -15.35 19.07
N GLU A 258 -0.55 -15.09 17.79
CA GLU A 258 -1.84 -15.49 17.21
C GLU A 258 -2.03 -17.01 17.30
N ARG A 259 -3.18 -17.46 17.83
CA ARG A 259 -3.57 -18.88 17.76
C ARG A 259 -4.20 -19.16 16.41
N GLY A 260 -3.44 -19.81 15.52
CA GLY A 260 -3.92 -20.26 14.20
C GLY A 260 -3.87 -19.20 13.09
N GLY A 261 -3.32 -18.01 13.39
CA GLY A 261 -2.95 -17.01 12.40
C GLY A 261 -1.47 -17.10 12.05
N VAL A 262 -1.11 -16.54 10.88
CA VAL A 262 0.23 -16.56 10.32
C VAL A 262 0.87 -15.20 10.67
N GLU A 263 1.71 -15.19 11.72
CA GLU A 263 2.30 -13.96 12.22
C GLU A 263 3.33 -13.40 11.21
N PRO A 264 3.47 -12.08 11.04
CA PRO A 264 4.61 -11.48 10.33
C PRO A 264 5.98 -11.91 10.90
N CYS A 265 5.98 -12.40 12.14
CA CYS A 265 7.14 -12.96 12.84
C CYS A 265 7.20 -14.50 12.87
N ASP A 266 6.33 -15.23 12.15
CA ASP A 266 6.45 -16.69 12.01
C ASP A 266 7.59 -17.07 11.06
N ASP A 267 8.41 -18.02 11.48
CA ASP A 267 9.60 -18.46 10.74
C ASP A 267 9.24 -19.12 9.39
N GLU A 268 7.99 -19.53 9.18
CA GLU A 268 7.48 -19.96 7.86
C GLU A 268 7.18 -18.80 6.92
N VAL A 269 6.65 -17.67 7.41
CA VAL A 269 6.43 -16.44 6.62
C VAL A 269 7.76 -15.75 6.30
N LYS A 270 8.69 -15.75 7.27
CA LYS A 270 10.04 -15.18 7.13
C LYS A 270 10.84 -15.85 6.02
N ARG A 271 10.65 -17.16 5.80
CA ARG A 271 11.32 -17.91 4.73
C ARG A 271 10.79 -17.55 3.33
N GLY A 272 9.61 -16.95 3.23
CA GLY A 272 8.98 -16.59 1.95
C GLY A 272 9.09 -15.12 1.53
N VAL A 273 9.18 -14.15 2.46
CA VAL A 273 8.84 -12.73 2.16
C VAL A 273 9.94 -11.70 2.44
N SER A 274 11.10 -12.04 3.00
CA SER A 274 12.15 -11.00 3.18
C SER A 274 13.56 -11.57 3.08
N ALA A 275 14.11 -11.58 1.87
CA ALA A 275 15.53 -11.73 1.63
C ALA A 275 16.15 -10.33 1.43
N GLY A 276 16.32 -9.55 2.51
CA GLY A 276 16.90 -8.21 2.35
C GLY A 276 17.08 -7.35 3.61
N VAL A 277 16.19 -7.45 4.61
CA VAL A 277 16.22 -6.52 5.76
C VAL A 277 16.67 -7.20 7.06
N SER A 278 17.61 -6.57 7.77
CA SER A 278 18.08 -7.01 9.08
C SER A 278 16.94 -7.06 10.10
N ARG A 279 16.94 -8.10 10.94
CA ARG A 279 15.97 -8.31 12.01
C ARG A 279 16.67 -8.62 13.33
N LEU A 280 16.21 -7.99 14.42
CA LEU A 280 16.62 -8.36 15.77
C LEU A 280 15.65 -9.39 16.36
N SER A 281 16.20 -10.34 17.11
CA SER A 281 15.41 -11.34 17.85
C SER A 281 14.97 -10.82 19.22
N LYS A 282 13.92 -11.44 19.80
CA LYS A 282 13.38 -11.09 21.13
C LYS A 282 14.45 -11.03 22.24
N SER A 283 15.48 -11.88 22.19
CA SER A 283 16.55 -11.90 23.19
C SER A 283 17.57 -10.77 23.01
N GLN A 284 17.82 -10.34 21.77
CA GLN A 284 18.65 -9.17 21.49
C GLN A 284 17.92 -7.89 21.91
N GLU A 285 16.61 -7.85 21.71
CA GLU A 285 15.76 -6.73 22.11
C GLU A 285 15.63 -6.53 23.61
N ALA A 286 15.76 -7.60 24.39
CA ALA A 286 15.73 -7.54 25.85
C ALA A 286 16.77 -6.54 26.44
N ARG A 287 17.77 -6.16 25.64
CA ARG A 287 18.80 -5.18 25.98
C ARG A 287 18.36 -3.71 25.79
N PHE A 288 17.31 -3.44 25.01
CA PHE A 288 16.81 -2.09 24.69
C PHE A 288 15.56 -1.74 25.52
N GLN A 289 15.77 -1.47 26.81
CA GLN A 289 14.67 -1.26 27.76
C GLN A 289 13.80 -0.05 27.39
N HIS A 290 14.39 1.07 26.97
CA HIS A 290 13.65 2.30 26.68
C HIS A 290 12.82 2.13 25.41
N LEU A 291 13.37 1.47 24.40
CA LEU A 291 12.63 1.15 23.17
C LEU A 291 11.43 0.24 23.43
N ARG A 292 11.57 -0.78 24.28
CA ARG A 292 10.44 -1.62 24.70
C ARG A 292 9.39 -0.84 25.45
N ASP A 293 9.82 0.02 26.36
CA ASP A 293 8.92 0.87 27.16
C ASP A 293 8.15 1.84 26.29
N LEU A 294 8.78 2.37 25.25
CA LEU A 294 8.13 3.18 24.24
C LEU A 294 7.08 2.37 23.45
N MET A 295 7.44 1.21 22.90
CA MET A 295 6.51 0.35 22.16
C MET A 295 5.29 -0.05 23.02
N ARG A 296 5.53 -0.46 24.27
CA ARG A 296 4.44 -0.79 25.22
C ARG A 296 3.54 0.40 25.53
N SER A 297 4.12 1.61 25.57
CA SER A 297 3.33 2.82 25.77
C SER A 297 2.42 3.08 24.56
N VAL A 298 2.91 2.90 23.33
CA VAL A 298 2.07 3.01 22.13
C VAL A 298 0.99 1.92 22.13
N ASP A 299 1.34 0.67 22.43
CA ASP A 299 0.39 -0.45 22.53
C ASP A 299 -0.68 -0.23 23.59
N GLY A 300 -0.29 0.22 24.79
CA GLY A 300 -1.20 0.52 25.88
C GLY A 300 -2.17 1.65 25.53
N PHE A 301 -1.74 2.62 24.73
CA PHE A 301 -2.61 3.68 24.23
C PHE A 301 -3.55 3.18 23.11
N VAL A 302 -3.01 2.54 22.08
CA VAL A 302 -3.81 2.09 20.92
C VAL A 302 -4.77 0.99 21.33
N LEU A 303 -4.28 -0.13 21.86
CA LEU A 303 -5.10 -1.30 22.17
C LEU A 303 -5.91 -1.09 23.45
N GLY A 304 -5.35 -0.40 24.45
CA GLY A 304 -6.00 -0.19 25.73
C GLY A 304 -7.02 0.95 25.72
N GLU A 305 -6.81 1.98 24.89
CA GLU A 305 -7.63 3.20 24.93
C GLU A 305 -8.30 3.53 23.59
N LEU A 306 -7.66 3.38 22.44
CA LEU A 306 -8.30 3.73 21.16
C LEU A 306 -9.24 2.64 20.64
N VAL A 307 -8.80 1.38 20.64
CA VAL A 307 -9.61 0.23 20.15
C VAL A 307 -11.00 0.18 20.79
N PRO A 308 -11.18 0.33 22.13
CA PRO A 308 -12.51 0.33 22.73
C PRO A 308 -13.41 1.51 22.35
N ARG A 309 -12.85 2.57 21.75
CA ARG A 309 -13.55 3.82 21.41
C ARG A 309 -13.90 3.92 19.92
N LEU A 310 -13.21 3.17 19.07
CA LEU A 310 -13.33 3.26 17.61
C LEU A 310 -13.86 1.95 17.04
N GLY A 311 -15.11 1.96 16.56
CA GLY A 311 -15.76 0.76 16.02
C GLY A 311 -15.01 0.15 14.83
N VAL A 312 -14.37 0.98 14.01
CA VAL A 312 -13.53 0.53 12.86
C VAL A 312 -12.29 -0.25 13.28
N LEU A 313 -11.87 -0.14 14.54
CA LEU A 313 -10.74 -0.88 15.11
C LEU A 313 -11.20 -2.04 16.03
N SER A 314 -12.49 -2.38 16.03
CA SER A 314 -13.05 -3.36 16.98
C SER A 314 -12.48 -4.78 16.85
N ASP A 315 -11.97 -5.14 15.67
CA ASP A 315 -11.31 -6.42 15.40
C ASP A 315 -9.78 -6.33 15.47
N VAL A 316 -9.22 -5.22 15.97
CA VAL A 316 -7.77 -5.05 16.10
C VAL A 316 -7.28 -5.69 17.40
N SER A 317 -6.48 -6.75 17.28
CA SER A 317 -5.91 -7.46 18.42
C SER A 317 -4.38 -7.54 18.42
N SER A 318 -3.76 -7.34 17.26
CA SER A 318 -2.33 -7.54 17.04
C SER A 318 -1.69 -6.39 16.26
N ARG A 319 -0.36 -6.40 16.17
CA ARG A 319 0.42 -5.43 15.40
C ARG A 319 1.70 -6.04 14.85
N SER A 320 2.31 -5.33 13.90
CA SER A 320 3.58 -5.71 13.29
C SER A 320 4.74 -5.68 14.29
N ASP A 321 5.86 -6.28 13.86
CA ASP A 321 7.18 -5.91 14.34
C ASP A 321 7.40 -4.40 14.16
N ALA A 322 8.25 -3.81 14.99
CA ALA A 322 8.57 -2.39 14.86
C ALA A 322 9.52 -2.18 13.70
N MET A 323 9.19 -1.21 12.84
CA MET A 323 10.08 -0.74 11.78
C MET A 323 10.73 0.55 12.24
N LEU A 324 12.03 0.51 12.53
CA LEU A 324 12.84 1.72 12.67
C LEU A 324 13.27 2.15 11.27
N ALA A 325 13.05 3.43 10.95
CA ALA A 325 13.43 4.03 9.67
C ALA A 325 14.35 5.24 9.92
N VAL A 326 15.44 5.31 9.16
CA VAL A 326 16.38 6.43 9.13
C VAL A 326 16.43 6.96 7.70
N TYR A 327 16.02 8.21 7.49
CA TYR A 327 16.19 8.92 6.24
C TYR A 327 17.49 9.74 6.33
N PRO A 328 18.56 9.33 5.61
CA PRO A 328 19.89 9.90 5.77
C PRO A 328 20.03 11.19 4.96
N GLY A 329 19.60 12.33 5.51
CA GLY A 329 19.79 13.66 4.90
C GLY A 329 19.55 13.72 3.38
N ASP A 330 20.25 14.62 2.69
CA ASP A 330 20.49 14.57 1.22
C ASP A 330 19.27 14.39 0.31
N GLY A 331 18.09 14.84 0.73
CA GLY A 331 16.86 14.75 -0.03
C GLY A 331 16.16 13.39 0.05
N ALA A 332 16.59 12.52 0.96
CA ALA A 332 15.92 11.24 1.24
C ALA A 332 14.44 11.47 1.55
N ARG A 333 13.57 10.73 0.87
CA ARG A 333 12.12 10.92 0.88
C ARG A 333 11.38 9.58 0.76
N PHE A 334 10.07 9.62 0.94
CA PHE A 334 9.19 8.50 0.55
C PHE A 334 7.98 9.08 -0.17
N GLN A 335 7.79 8.71 -1.42
CA GLN A 335 6.71 9.22 -2.27
C GLN A 335 5.31 8.93 -1.74
N ALA A 336 4.34 9.68 -2.26
CA ALA A 336 2.95 9.59 -1.85
C ALA A 336 2.32 8.22 -2.06
N HIS A 337 1.71 7.70 -0.99
CA HIS A 337 1.12 6.39 -0.99
C HIS A 337 0.06 6.16 0.09
N VAL A 338 -0.69 5.06 -0.06
CA VAL A 338 -1.57 4.50 0.97
C VAL A 338 -0.93 3.23 1.52
N ASP A 339 -0.91 3.07 2.84
CA ASP A 339 -0.23 1.95 3.47
C ASP A 339 -0.85 0.61 3.09
N ASN A 340 -2.18 0.47 3.18
CA ASN A 340 -2.91 -0.76 2.97
C ASN A 340 -3.84 -0.69 1.75
N THR A 341 -3.26 -0.81 0.57
CA THR A 341 -3.99 -0.94 -0.71
C THR A 341 -4.40 -2.38 -1.01
N SER A 342 -3.71 -3.34 -0.40
CA SER A 342 -3.86 -4.78 -0.68
C SER A 342 -4.84 -5.50 0.25
N LEU A 343 -5.48 -4.78 1.17
CA LEU A 343 -6.34 -5.33 2.21
C LEU A 343 -5.62 -6.42 3.03
N ASP A 344 -4.38 -6.16 3.43
CA ASP A 344 -3.50 -7.13 4.08
C ASP A 344 -3.71 -7.26 5.60
N GLY A 345 -4.72 -6.57 6.11
CA GLY A 345 -5.11 -6.51 7.52
C GLY A 345 -4.72 -5.22 8.22
N ARG A 346 -3.79 -4.41 7.69
CA ARG A 346 -3.36 -3.15 8.36
C ARG A 346 -4.53 -2.17 8.46
N LYS A 347 -4.97 -1.85 9.67
CA LYS A 347 -6.06 -0.91 9.94
C LYS A 347 -5.56 0.46 10.37
N LEU A 348 -4.56 0.50 11.25
CA LEU A 348 -4.04 1.74 11.82
C LEU A 348 -2.51 1.76 11.72
N THR A 349 -1.98 2.83 11.16
CA THR A 349 -0.55 3.13 11.18
C THR A 349 -0.25 4.09 12.30
N THR A 350 0.82 3.83 13.03
CA THR A 350 1.38 4.76 14.02
C THR A 350 2.83 5.05 13.70
N VAL A 351 3.22 6.32 13.75
CA VAL A 351 4.59 6.78 13.49
C VAL A 351 5.03 7.66 14.65
N LEU A 352 6.05 7.22 15.38
CA LEU A 352 6.66 7.97 16.46
C LEU A 352 8.00 8.56 16.03
N TYR A 353 8.18 9.85 16.27
CA TYR A 353 9.38 10.58 15.88
C TYR A 353 10.39 10.77 17.02
N LEU A 354 11.68 10.72 16.69
CA LEU A 354 12.79 10.80 17.66
C LEU A 354 13.73 12.00 17.42
N ASN A 355 13.33 12.94 16.56
CA ASN A 355 14.23 13.97 16.05
C ASN A 355 14.24 15.24 16.90
N LYS A 356 15.30 15.40 17.69
CA LYS A 356 15.49 16.55 18.58
C LYS A 356 15.83 17.81 17.80
N GLY A 357 15.27 18.95 18.22
CA GLY A 357 15.56 20.25 17.59
C GLY A 357 15.24 20.26 16.10
N TRP A 358 14.21 19.51 15.68
CA TRP A 358 13.74 19.53 14.30
C TRP A 358 13.16 20.89 13.99
N THR A 359 13.53 21.45 12.84
CA THR A 359 12.99 22.71 12.34
C THR A 359 12.41 22.47 10.96
N ARG A 360 11.52 23.35 10.53
CA ARG A 360 10.82 23.23 9.26
C ARG A 360 11.76 23.12 8.05
N GLU A 361 12.86 23.86 8.09
CA GLU A 361 13.84 23.98 7.01
C GLU A 361 14.59 22.67 6.76
N LYS A 362 14.62 21.77 7.75
CA LYS A 362 15.18 20.41 7.61
C LYS A 362 14.28 19.49 6.78
N GLY A 363 13.10 19.95 6.36
CA GLY A 363 12.17 19.13 5.58
C GLY A 363 11.67 17.92 6.37
N GLY A 364 11.53 16.77 5.70
CA GLY A 364 11.19 15.50 6.34
C GLY A 364 9.78 15.43 6.94
N GLN A 365 8.90 16.39 6.66
CA GLN A 365 7.53 16.36 7.14
C GLN A 365 6.80 15.13 6.61
N LEU A 366 5.93 14.54 7.44
CA LEU A 366 4.90 13.63 6.95
C LEU A 366 3.77 14.47 6.38
N ARG A 367 3.64 14.47 5.06
CA ARG A 367 2.55 15.14 4.37
C ARG A 367 1.36 14.19 4.28
N ILE A 368 0.23 14.63 4.81
CA ILE A 368 -1.05 13.91 4.76
C ILE A 368 -1.92 14.60 3.72
N HIS A 369 -2.31 13.88 2.67
CA HIS A 369 -3.25 14.38 1.68
C HIS A 369 -4.67 14.11 2.18
N ALA A 370 -5.27 15.12 2.81
CA ALA A 370 -6.62 15.03 3.34
C ALA A 370 -7.65 15.36 2.26
N THR A 371 -8.91 14.97 2.47
CA THR A 371 -10.02 15.37 1.61
C THR A 371 -10.52 16.79 1.90
N SER A 372 -10.28 17.28 3.13
CA SER A 372 -10.78 18.58 3.61
C SER A 372 -9.89 19.78 3.27
N LYS A 373 -8.60 19.55 3.02
CA LYS A 373 -7.60 20.53 2.60
C LYS A 373 -6.62 19.85 1.65
N ALA A 374 -5.91 20.62 0.81
CA ALA A 374 -4.93 20.07 -0.12
C ALA A 374 -3.94 19.11 0.55
N HIS A 375 -3.40 19.49 1.72
CA HIS A 375 -2.63 18.61 2.59
C HIS A 375 -2.39 19.20 4.00
N TYR A 376 -1.80 18.38 4.88
CA TYR A 376 -1.26 18.77 6.19
C TYR A 376 0.18 18.27 6.32
N ASP A 377 1.11 19.12 6.77
CA ASP A 377 2.51 18.76 6.98
C ASP A 377 2.84 18.58 8.48
N VAL A 378 3.04 17.33 8.90
CA VAL A 378 3.41 17.00 10.29
C VAL A 378 4.92 16.95 10.43
N GLU A 379 5.49 17.89 11.17
CA GLU A 379 6.92 17.88 11.48
C GLU A 379 7.30 16.68 12.36
N PRO A 380 8.42 16.00 12.05
CA PRO A 380 8.85 14.78 12.75
C PRO A 380 9.57 15.11 14.08
N ARG A 381 8.95 15.90 14.96
CA ARG A 381 9.55 16.33 16.24
C ARG A 381 9.66 15.19 17.24
N ALA A 382 10.77 15.13 17.97
CA ALA A 382 11.00 14.19 19.07
C ALA A 382 9.79 14.07 20.01
N GLY A 383 9.34 12.84 20.25
CA GLY A 383 8.25 12.54 21.16
C GLY A 383 6.86 12.65 20.57
N ARG A 384 6.71 13.12 19.33
CA ARG A 384 5.43 13.22 18.62
C ARG A 384 4.99 11.86 18.07
N LEU A 385 3.70 11.55 18.20
CA LEU A 385 3.06 10.35 17.67
C LEU A 385 1.99 10.74 16.64
N ALA A 386 2.18 10.39 15.38
CA ALA A 386 1.17 10.48 14.34
C ALA A 386 0.43 9.14 14.20
N LEU A 387 -0.89 9.20 13.97
CA LEU A 387 -1.75 8.05 13.77
C LEU A 387 -2.66 8.31 12.56
N PHE A 388 -2.86 7.31 11.71
CA PHE A 388 -3.77 7.42 10.57
C PHE A 388 -4.28 6.06 10.11
N TYR A 389 -5.49 6.03 9.54
CA TYR A 389 -6.04 4.80 8.97
C TYR A 389 -5.23 4.37 7.75
N ALA A 390 -4.76 3.12 7.79
CA ALA A 390 -3.80 2.60 6.82
C ALA A 390 -4.42 2.40 5.42
N ASP A 391 -5.73 2.21 5.33
CA ASP A 391 -6.45 1.87 4.10
C ASP A 391 -6.88 3.07 3.26
N ARG A 392 -6.81 4.30 3.80
CA ARG A 392 -7.41 5.49 3.15
C ARG A 392 -6.57 6.76 3.19
N ILE A 393 -5.57 6.85 4.06
CA ILE A 393 -4.74 8.06 4.15
C ILE A 393 -3.59 7.99 3.17
N LYS A 394 -3.70 8.77 2.09
CA LYS A 394 -2.58 9.05 1.18
C LYS A 394 -1.59 9.97 1.88
N HIS A 395 -0.33 9.58 1.93
CA HIS A 395 0.70 10.33 2.63
C HIS A 395 2.09 10.14 2.01
N GLU A 396 2.98 11.11 2.22
CA GLU A 396 4.37 11.06 1.78
C GLU A 396 5.32 11.56 2.87
N VAL A 397 6.59 11.16 2.80
CA VAL A 397 7.67 11.78 3.56
C VAL A 397 8.37 12.77 2.64
N ARG A 398 8.27 14.05 2.96
CA ARG A 398 8.93 15.14 2.24
C ARG A 398 10.45 14.96 2.26
N PRO A 399 11.18 15.50 1.27
CA PRO A 399 12.65 15.44 1.26
C PRO A 399 13.25 15.91 2.59
N THR A 400 14.13 15.09 3.14
CA THR A 400 14.84 15.35 4.39
C THR A 400 16.18 16.01 4.09
N TRP A 401 16.53 17.08 4.81
CA TRP A 401 17.77 17.83 4.61
C TRP A 401 18.55 17.97 5.91
N HIS A 402 19.88 18.03 5.79
CA HIS A 402 20.84 18.40 6.83
C HIS A 402 21.03 17.43 8.02
N GLN A 403 20.00 16.65 8.39
CA GLN A 403 20.05 15.74 9.55
C GLN A 403 19.26 14.46 9.28
N ASP A 404 19.73 13.34 9.85
CA ASP A 404 19.01 12.09 9.85
C ASP A 404 17.62 12.23 10.50
N ARG A 405 16.58 11.83 9.77
CA ARG A 405 15.22 11.71 10.29
C ARG A 405 14.95 10.27 10.70
N VAL A 406 14.78 10.07 12.00
CA VAL A 406 14.49 8.79 12.65
C VAL A 406 13.02 8.72 13.03
N ALA A 407 12.39 7.60 12.67
CA ALA A 407 11.01 7.27 13.04
C ALA A 407 10.86 5.79 13.41
N LEU A 408 9.92 5.50 14.29
CA LEU A 408 9.46 4.15 14.61
C LEU A 408 8.02 3.99 14.13
N THR A 409 7.78 3.00 13.28
CA THR A 409 6.45 2.70 12.74
C THR A 409 5.93 1.37 13.28
N LEU A 410 4.66 1.36 13.70
CA LEU A 410 3.89 0.15 14.04
C LEU A 410 2.59 0.14 13.24
N TRP A 411 2.25 -1.00 12.65
CA TRP A 411 0.95 -1.22 12.02
C TRP A 411 0.10 -2.18 12.84
N TYR A 412 -1.13 -1.77 13.16
CA TYR A 412 -2.10 -2.59 13.88
C TYR A 412 -3.02 -3.30 12.91
N TYR A 413 -3.26 -4.60 13.14
CA TYR A 413 -3.99 -5.48 12.23
C TYR A 413 -5.39 -5.77 12.74
N GLY A 414 -6.37 -5.69 11.84
CA GLY A 414 -7.72 -6.22 12.06
C GLY A 414 -7.76 -7.70 11.74
N ASP A 415 -8.21 -8.51 12.71
CA ASP A 415 -8.18 -9.98 12.65
C ASP A 415 -8.93 -10.52 11.44
N ASN A 416 -10.06 -9.92 11.07
CA ASN A 416 -10.89 -10.43 9.98
C ASN A 416 -10.20 -10.27 8.63
N GLU A 417 -9.80 -9.04 8.30
CA GLU A 417 -9.13 -8.73 7.03
C GLU A 417 -7.78 -9.46 6.92
N ARG A 418 -7.08 -9.61 8.05
CA ARG A 418 -5.82 -10.37 8.10
C ARG A 418 -6.03 -11.84 7.77
N ARG A 419 -7.05 -12.49 8.34
CA ARG A 419 -7.40 -13.88 7.99
C ARG A 419 -7.74 -14.01 6.51
N ASP A 420 -8.56 -13.11 5.99
CA ASP A 420 -8.91 -13.11 4.57
C ASP A 420 -7.68 -12.93 3.68
N ALA A 421 -6.72 -12.09 4.07
CA ALA A 421 -5.47 -11.90 3.35
C ALA A 421 -4.62 -13.17 3.31
N VAL A 422 -4.52 -13.88 4.44
CA VAL A 422 -3.82 -15.16 4.54
C VAL A 422 -4.50 -16.23 3.68
N ASP A 423 -5.82 -16.30 3.70
CA ASP A 423 -6.56 -17.28 2.91
C ASP A 423 -6.48 -16.99 1.41
N ARG A 424 -6.50 -15.70 1.00
CA ARG A 424 -6.17 -15.31 -0.38
C ARG A 424 -4.78 -15.79 -0.77
N ALA A 425 -3.76 -15.48 0.04
CA ALA A 425 -2.38 -15.88 -0.25
C ALA A 425 -2.22 -17.41 -0.37
N LYS A 426 -2.94 -18.21 0.42
CA LYS A 426 -2.95 -19.68 0.28
C LYS A 426 -3.56 -20.13 -1.04
N VAL A 427 -4.66 -19.49 -1.47
CA VAL A 427 -5.29 -19.76 -2.78
C VAL A 427 -4.37 -19.35 -3.93
N ASP A 428 -3.70 -18.21 -3.83
CA ASP A 428 -2.75 -17.75 -4.86
C ASP A 428 -1.52 -18.66 -4.95
N ALA A 429 -1.04 -19.19 -3.82
CA ALA A 429 0.03 -20.17 -3.78
C ALA A 429 -0.38 -21.55 -4.31
N ALA A 430 -1.66 -21.92 -4.14
CA ALA A 430 -2.21 -23.19 -4.62
C ALA A 430 -2.59 -23.17 -6.11
N THR A 431 -2.75 -21.98 -6.70
CA THR A 431 -2.97 -21.79 -8.13
C THR A 431 -1.64 -21.53 -8.85
N GLU A 432 -1.48 -21.95 -10.10
CA GLU A 432 -0.24 -21.77 -10.91
C GLU A 432 0.13 -20.29 -11.19
N VAL A 433 -0.50 -19.34 -10.50
CA VAL A 433 -0.24 -17.89 -10.56
C VAL A 433 1.01 -17.52 -9.77
N ALA A 434 1.38 -18.28 -8.73
CA ALA A 434 2.62 -18.09 -7.99
C ALA A 434 3.83 -18.67 -8.74
N VAL A 435 4.85 -17.87 -8.99
CA VAL A 435 6.13 -18.38 -9.51
C VAL A 435 6.84 -19.10 -8.37
N ASN A 436 6.93 -20.42 -8.46
CA ASN A 436 7.79 -21.26 -7.61
C ASN A 436 9.28 -21.03 -7.93
N ALA A 437 9.74 -19.79 -7.73
CA ALA A 437 11.15 -19.41 -7.84
C ALA A 437 11.92 -19.87 -6.59
N THR A 438 13.16 -20.27 -6.77
CA THR A 438 14.12 -20.42 -5.67
C THR A 438 14.60 -19.04 -5.19
N ASP A 439 15.19 -18.97 -4.00
CA ASP A 439 15.74 -17.69 -3.50
C ASP A 439 16.89 -17.17 -4.38
N ALA A 440 17.63 -18.07 -5.03
CA ALA A 440 18.66 -17.67 -5.99
C ALA A 440 18.05 -17.02 -7.24
N GLU A 441 16.92 -17.52 -7.71
CA GLU A 441 16.18 -16.95 -8.85
C GLU A 441 15.55 -15.60 -8.49
N ARG A 442 14.99 -15.47 -7.27
CA ARG A 442 14.52 -14.18 -6.76
C ARG A 442 15.64 -13.15 -6.68
N ARG A 443 16.79 -13.51 -6.09
CA ARG A 443 17.96 -12.60 -6.04
C ARG A 443 18.44 -12.15 -7.41
N ARG A 444 18.45 -13.05 -8.41
CA ARG A 444 18.80 -12.69 -9.79
C ARG A 444 17.80 -11.73 -10.42
N ALA A 445 16.50 -11.95 -10.22
CA ALA A 445 15.46 -11.03 -10.68
C ALA A 445 15.60 -9.65 -10.01
N GLN A 446 15.82 -9.60 -8.69
CA GLN A 446 16.02 -8.35 -7.95
C GLN A 446 17.25 -7.58 -8.44
N ALA A 447 18.38 -8.26 -8.64
CA ALA A 447 19.60 -7.63 -9.16
C ALA A 447 19.39 -7.05 -10.56
N TYR A 448 18.69 -7.78 -11.43
CA TYR A 448 18.37 -7.29 -12.77
C TYR A 448 17.41 -6.09 -12.73
N ALA A 449 16.34 -6.15 -11.92
CA ALA A 449 15.39 -5.07 -11.76
C ALA A 449 16.05 -3.77 -11.28
N ARG A 450 17.01 -3.90 -10.35
CA ARG A 450 17.82 -2.77 -9.89
C ARG A 450 18.56 -2.09 -11.04
N ASP A 451 19.33 -2.86 -11.82
CA ASP A 451 20.12 -2.32 -12.94
C ASP A 451 19.25 -1.75 -14.07
N LEU A 452 18.06 -2.33 -14.27
CA LEU A 452 17.09 -1.86 -15.26
C LEU A 452 16.54 -0.48 -14.87
N CYS A 453 16.20 -0.29 -13.60
CA CYS A 453 15.53 0.91 -13.10
C CYS A 453 16.49 2.00 -12.60
N ASP A 454 17.76 1.69 -12.34
CA ASP A 454 18.75 2.64 -11.82
C ASP A 454 19.17 3.68 -12.88
N PRO A 455 18.88 4.98 -12.67
CA PRO A 455 19.24 6.05 -13.60
C PRO A 455 20.76 6.26 -13.71
N ALA A 456 21.55 5.85 -12.71
CA ALA A 456 23.01 5.92 -12.74
C ALA A 456 23.66 4.71 -13.43
N HIS A 457 22.88 3.68 -13.79
CA HIS A 457 23.42 2.48 -14.43
C HIS A 457 23.64 2.70 -15.94
N HIS A 458 24.85 2.46 -16.43
CA HIS A 458 25.24 2.78 -17.82
C HIS A 458 25.19 1.59 -18.80
N ALA A 459 24.59 0.45 -18.42
CA ALA A 459 24.44 -0.68 -19.34
C ALA A 459 23.61 -0.31 -20.57
N SER A 460 24.05 -0.76 -21.74
CA SER A 460 23.30 -0.60 -22.99
C SER A 460 22.07 -1.50 -23.01
N VAL A 461 21.12 -1.22 -23.90
CA VAL A 461 19.97 -2.11 -24.11
C VAL A 461 20.42 -3.51 -24.53
N GLU A 462 21.49 -3.61 -25.32
CA GLU A 462 22.04 -4.88 -25.79
C GLU A 462 22.62 -5.69 -24.62
N ASP A 463 23.39 -5.04 -23.74
CA ASP A 463 23.92 -5.68 -22.53
C ASP A 463 22.80 -6.20 -21.61
N LEU A 464 21.74 -5.40 -21.42
CA LEU A 464 20.59 -5.78 -20.62
C LEU A 464 19.83 -6.95 -21.26
N ALA A 465 19.61 -6.92 -22.57
CA ALA A 465 18.93 -7.97 -23.30
C ALA A 465 19.69 -9.30 -23.22
N ASP A 466 21.00 -9.28 -23.44
CA ASP A 466 21.84 -10.47 -23.34
C ASP A 466 21.80 -11.04 -21.92
N ARG A 467 21.94 -10.19 -20.90
CA ARG A 467 21.79 -10.61 -19.49
C ARG A 467 20.42 -11.21 -19.19
N ALA A 468 19.35 -10.68 -19.78
CA ALA A 468 17.99 -11.18 -19.59
C ALA A 468 17.81 -12.60 -20.16
N GLU A 469 18.47 -12.94 -21.27
CA GLU A 469 18.40 -14.28 -21.87
C GLU A 469 19.01 -15.37 -20.97
N TYR A 470 20.08 -15.03 -20.23
CA TYR A 470 20.73 -15.96 -19.30
C TYR A 470 20.05 -16.05 -17.93
N LEU A 471 18.99 -15.28 -17.67
CA LEU A 471 18.25 -15.39 -16.43
C LEU A 471 17.45 -16.70 -16.38
N PRO A 472 17.37 -17.35 -15.21
CA PRO A 472 16.47 -18.48 -15.02
C PRO A 472 15.02 -18.14 -15.39
N ARG A 473 14.27 -19.13 -15.90
CA ARG A 473 12.90 -18.93 -16.37
C ARG A 473 11.98 -18.29 -15.31
N ASN A 474 12.13 -18.69 -14.06
CA ASN A 474 11.37 -18.10 -12.96
C ASN A 474 11.77 -16.65 -12.65
N SER A 475 13.06 -16.30 -12.80
CA SER A 475 13.52 -14.90 -12.71
C SER A 475 12.91 -14.04 -13.83
N GLN A 476 12.85 -14.57 -15.05
CA GLN A 476 12.20 -13.89 -16.18
C GLN A 476 10.70 -13.70 -15.94
N LYS A 477 9.99 -14.72 -15.39
CA LYS A 477 8.57 -14.59 -14.99
C LYS A 477 8.33 -13.46 -13.99
N ILE A 478 9.19 -13.35 -12.97
CA ILE A 478 9.12 -12.28 -11.97
C ILE A 478 9.27 -10.90 -12.64
N LEU A 479 10.29 -10.75 -13.48
CA LEU A 479 10.57 -9.49 -14.17
C LEU A 479 9.53 -9.13 -15.22
N ALA A 480 8.96 -10.13 -15.89
CA ALA A 480 7.89 -9.94 -16.85
C ALA A 480 6.65 -9.36 -16.19
N ALA A 481 6.26 -9.88 -15.03
CA ALA A 481 5.17 -9.34 -14.25
C ALA A 481 5.45 -7.93 -13.74
N MET A 482 6.66 -7.67 -13.26
CA MET A 482 7.13 -6.32 -12.89
C MET A 482 6.95 -5.33 -14.05
N ALA A 483 7.26 -5.76 -15.28
CA ALA A 483 7.19 -4.94 -16.47
C ALA A 483 5.82 -4.97 -17.19
N GLY A 484 4.86 -5.75 -16.69
CA GLY A 484 3.54 -5.93 -17.34
C GLY A 484 3.61 -6.62 -18.71
N VAL A 485 4.64 -7.44 -18.97
CA VAL A 485 4.81 -8.18 -20.24
C VAL A 485 4.59 -9.67 -20.03
N PRO A 486 4.21 -10.44 -21.07
CA PRO A 486 4.12 -11.89 -20.99
C PRO A 486 5.47 -12.52 -20.59
N ASP A 487 5.43 -13.53 -19.73
CA ASP A 487 6.62 -14.16 -19.15
C ASP A 487 7.61 -14.73 -20.15
N THR A 488 7.11 -15.34 -21.23
CA THR A 488 7.93 -15.92 -22.30
C THR A 488 8.68 -14.88 -23.11
N HIS A 489 8.36 -13.59 -22.97
CA HIS A 489 8.84 -12.53 -23.85
C HIS A 489 9.65 -11.46 -23.13
N PHE A 490 10.01 -11.63 -21.85
CA PHE A 490 10.74 -10.60 -21.12
C PHE A 490 12.04 -10.18 -21.81
N ALA A 491 12.92 -11.13 -22.12
CA ALA A 491 14.19 -10.83 -22.80
C ALA A 491 13.99 -10.21 -24.19
N VAL A 492 12.98 -10.67 -24.93
CA VAL A 492 12.60 -10.11 -26.24
C VAL A 492 12.09 -8.67 -26.10
N ALA A 493 11.31 -8.39 -25.06
CA ALA A 493 10.80 -7.05 -24.77
C ALA A 493 11.93 -6.08 -24.45
N VAL A 494 12.94 -6.52 -23.67
CA VAL A 494 14.14 -5.73 -23.41
C VAL A 494 14.92 -5.51 -24.72
N ARG A 495 15.14 -6.55 -25.53
CA ARG A 495 15.87 -6.45 -26.81
C ARG A 495 15.21 -5.51 -27.82
N ARG A 496 13.89 -5.32 -27.73
CA ARG A 496 13.12 -4.39 -28.58
C ARG A 496 13.07 -2.96 -28.04
N MET A 497 13.59 -2.71 -26.85
CA MET A 497 13.62 -1.38 -26.25
C MET A 497 14.60 -0.48 -27.01
N THR A 498 14.26 0.79 -27.21
CA THR A 498 15.23 1.77 -27.72
C THR A 498 16.02 2.35 -26.54
N PRO A 499 17.24 2.90 -26.75
CA PRO A 499 17.96 3.63 -25.71
C PRO A 499 17.12 4.75 -25.08
N ASP A 500 16.32 5.46 -25.88
CA ASP A 500 15.40 6.49 -25.40
C ASP A 500 14.28 5.91 -24.53
N ALA A 501 13.73 4.73 -24.89
CA ALA A 501 12.72 4.06 -24.08
C ALA A 501 13.29 3.54 -22.75
N LEU A 502 14.55 3.07 -22.72
CA LEU A 502 15.25 2.70 -21.50
C LEU A 502 15.50 3.93 -20.60
N ASN A 503 15.97 5.04 -21.20
CA ASN A 503 16.16 6.28 -20.48
C ASN A 503 14.83 6.83 -19.95
N GLY A 504 13.75 6.75 -20.74
CA GLY A 504 12.40 7.10 -20.34
C GLY A 504 11.85 6.20 -19.23
N LEU A 505 12.14 4.90 -19.24
CA LEU A 505 11.81 3.97 -18.15
C LEU A 505 12.52 4.40 -16.86
N ARG A 506 13.84 4.59 -16.88
CA ARG A 506 14.63 5.02 -15.72
C ARG A 506 14.21 6.38 -15.19
N THR A 507 13.94 7.33 -16.10
CA THR A 507 13.40 8.64 -15.72
C THR A 507 12.04 8.46 -15.04
N ARG A 508 11.12 7.68 -15.61
CA ARG A 508 9.82 7.40 -14.99
C ARG A 508 9.97 6.72 -13.63
N PHE A 509 10.93 5.82 -13.43
CA PHE A 509 11.19 5.22 -12.12
C PHE A 509 11.75 6.23 -11.12
N ALA A 510 12.64 7.12 -11.56
CA ALA A 510 13.20 8.21 -10.75
C ALA A 510 12.17 9.31 -10.42
N THR A 511 11.20 9.52 -11.31
CA THR A 511 10.13 10.53 -11.20
C THR A 511 8.75 9.94 -10.96
N MET A 512 8.63 8.65 -10.64
CA MET A 512 7.35 8.09 -10.21
C MET A 512 6.85 8.99 -9.06
N GLY A 513 5.55 9.29 -8.99
CA GLY A 513 5.00 10.13 -7.94
C GLY A 513 5.41 11.62 -7.90
N VAL A 514 6.10 12.16 -8.92
CA VAL A 514 6.22 13.62 -9.15
C VAL A 514 5.04 14.14 -9.95
#